data_AF-A0A7C3SKL2-F1
#
_entry.id   AF-A0A7C3SKL2-F1
#
_cell.length_a   1.000
_cell.length_b   1.000
_cell.length_c   1.000
_cell.angle_alpha   90.00
_cell.angle_beta   90.00
_cell.angle_gamma   90.00
#
_symmetry.space_group_name_H-M   'P 1'
#
loop_
_entity.id
_entity.type
_entity.pdbx_description
1 polymer ?
#
loop_
_entity_poly.entity_id
_entity_poly.type
_entity_poly.pdbx_seq_one_letter_code
_entity_poly.pdbx_strand_id
1 'polypeptide(L)' 'ESAVLAGEKGVSVNDALAYLVMRRRGVREVYTFDKHFEKLDVDIVKE' A
#
# COMPACT_ATOMS: atom_id res chain seq x y z
N GLU A 1 3.09 1.53 13.66
CA GLU A 1 2.03 0.99 12.78
C GLU A 1 2.59 0.54 11.43
N SER A 2 3.14 1.43 10.61
CA SER A 2 3.70 1.08 9.29
C SER A 2 4.81 0.03 9.33
N ALA A 3 5.75 0.11 10.29
CA ALA A 3 6.82 -0.87 10.42
C ALA A 3 6.33 -2.30 10.73
N VAL A 4 5.26 -2.43 11.52
CA VAL A 4 4.64 -3.72 11.84
C VAL A 4 3.94 -4.27 10.60
N LEU A 5 3.11 -3.45 9.96
CA LEU A 5 2.39 -3.83 8.73
C LEU A 5 3.35 -4.20 7.59
N ALA A 6 4.47 -3.49 7.46
CA ALA A 6 5.52 -3.80 6.50
C ALA A 6 6.08 -5.21 6.69
N GLY A 7 6.33 -5.61 7.95
CA GLY A 7 6.76 -6.97 8.29
C GLY A 7 5.69 -8.03 8.00
N GLU A 8 4.44 -7.78 8.38
CA GLU A 8 3.32 -8.71 8.18
C GLU A 8 2.99 -8.94 6.70
N LYS A 9 3.10 -7.88 5.88
CA LYS A 9 2.78 -7.93 4.44
C LYS A 9 4.00 -8.18 3.57
N GLY A 10 5.21 -8.13 4.11
CA GLY A 10 6.45 -8.25 3.35
C GLY A 10 6.57 -7.17 2.28
N VAL A 11 6.36 -5.91 2.67
CA VAL A 11 6.51 -4.70 1.83
C VAL A 11 7.48 -3.73 2.48
N SER A 12 7.90 -2.67 1.79
CA SER A 12 8.73 -1.65 2.42
C SER A 12 7.95 -0.86 3.48
N VAL A 13 8.67 -0.27 4.44
CA VAL A 13 8.05 0.61 5.45
C VAL A 13 7.34 1.80 4.81
N ASN A 14 7.84 2.28 3.67
CA ASN A 14 7.23 3.39 2.93
C ASN A 14 5.92 2.96 2.25
N ASP A 15 5.85 1.76 1.66
CA ASP A 15 4.62 1.25 1.02
C ASP A 15 3.53 1.03 2.07
N ALA A 16 3.92 0.50 3.24
CA ALA A 16 3.04 0.39 4.39
C ALA A 16 2.53 1.75 4.87
N LEU A 17 3.39 2.78 4.90
CA LEU A 17 2.99 4.14 5.26
C LEU A 17 2.01 4.73 4.22
N ALA A 18 2.32 4.60 2.93
CA ALA A 18 1.46 5.06 1.85
C ALA A 18 0.06 4.43 1.95
N TYR A 19 0.00 3.11 2.12
CA TYR A 19 -1.25 2.37 2.31
C TYR A 19 -2.05 2.84 3.53
N LEU A 20 -1.41 3.08 4.68
CA LEU A 20 -2.10 3.61 5.86
C LEU A 20 -2.66 5.02 5.62
N VAL A 21 -1.92 5.88 4.92
CA VAL A 21 -2.39 7.23 4.55
C VAL A 21 -3.58 7.15 3.60
N MET A 22 -3.52 6.27 2.58
CA MET A 22 -4.63 6.00 1.66
C MET A 22 -5.88 5.57 2.41
N ARG A 23 -5.77 4.56 3.28
CA ARG A 23 -6.86 4.06 4.14
C ARG A 23 -7.49 5.17 4.98
N ARG A 24 -6.67 6.01 5.63
CA ARG A 24 -7.15 7.13 6.47
C ARG A 24 -7.86 8.22 5.66
N ARG A 25 -7.54 8.35 4.37
CA ARG A 25 -8.15 9.33 3.46
C ARG A 25 -9.27 8.75 2.61
N GLY A 26 -9.60 7.46 2.76
CA GLY A 26 -10.60 6.78 1.93
C GLY A 26 -10.17 6.60 0.47
N VAL A 27 -8.86 6.68 0.17
CA VAL A 27 -8.32 6.42 -1.16
C VAL A 27 -8.13 4.92 -1.33
N ARG A 28 -8.70 4.35 -2.38
CA ARG A 28 -8.61 2.91 -2.69
C ARG A 28 -7.74 2.61 -3.90
N GLU A 29 -7.76 3.51 -4.88
CA GLU A 29 -7.06 3.34 -6.14
C GLU A 29 -5.61 3.84 -6.05
N VAL A 30 -4.70 3.10 -6.67
CA VAL A 30 -3.29 3.49 -6.78
C VAL A 30 -2.76 3.21 -8.18
N TYR A 31 -2.10 4.20 -8.75
CA TYR A 31 -1.29 4.05 -9.95
C TYR A 31 0.16 3.82 -9.52
N THR A 32 0.72 2.65 -9.82
CA THR A 32 2.07 2.29 -9.41
C THR A 32 2.66 1.20 -10.31
N PHE A 33 3.99 1.19 -10.39
CA PHE A 33 4.76 0.10 -11.00
C PHE A 33 5.36 -0.85 -9.95
N ASP A 34 5.20 -0.53 -8.65
CA ASP A 34 5.72 -1.34 -7.56
C ASP A 34 4.77 -2.49 -7.22
N LYS A 35 5.28 -3.72 -7.36
CA LYS A 35 4.55 -4.95 -7.06
C LYS A 35 4.24 -5.13 -5.57
N HIS A 36 4.87 -4.37 -4.67
CA HIS A 36 4.51 -4.41 -3.25
C HIS A 36 3.04 -4.09 -3.00
N PHE A 37 2.44 -3.22 -3.82
CA PHE A 37 1.01 -2.88 -3.69
C PHE A 37 0.08 -4.05 -4.05
N GLU A 38 0.55 -5.07 -4.78
CA GLU A 38 -0.22 -6.30 -5.03
C GLU A 38 -0.48 -7.10 -3.75
N LYS A 39 0.30 -6.85 -2.68
CA LYS A 39 0.14 -7.49 -1.36
C LYS A 39 -0.78 -6.71 -0.41
N LEU A 40 -1.30 -5.57 -0.85
CA LEU A 40 -2.09 -4.63 -0.06
C LEU A 40 -3.52 -4.57 -0.61
N ASP A 41 -4.47 -4.18 0.24
CA ASP A 41 -5.89 -4.08 -0.12
C ASP A 41 -6.16 -2.76 -0.83
N VAL A 42 -5.76 -2.68 -2.10
CA VAL A 42 -5.86 -1.50 -2.98
C VAL A 42 -6.28 -1.91 -4.38
N ASP A 43 -6.92 -0.99 -5.10
CA ASP A 43 -7.33 -1.17 -6.48
C ASP A 43 -6.19 -0.62 -7.39
N ILE A 44 -5.41 -1.51 -8.01
CA ILE A 44 -4.31 -1.08 -8.91
C ILE A 44 -4.89 -0.70 -10.27
N VAL A 45 -4.77 0.57 -10.64
CA VAL A 45 -5.18 1.09 -11.95
C VAL A 45 -4.03 1.00 -12.96
N LYS A 46 -4.35 0.54 -14.17
CA LYS A 46 -3.46 0.51 -15.34
C LYS A 46 -4.13 1.25 -16.47
N GLU A 47 -3.37 2.08 -17.17
CA GLU A 47 -3.79 2.66 -18.47
C GLU A 47 -3.71 1.62 -19.59
#